data_AF-D6D800-F1
#
_entry.id   AF-D6D800-F1
#
_cell.length_a   1.000
_cell.length_b   1.000
_cell.length_c   1.000
_cell.angle_alpha   90.00
_cell.angle_beta   90.00
_cell.angle_gamma   90.00
#
_symmetry.space_group_name_H-M   'P 1'
#
loop_
_entity.id
_entity.type
_entity.pdbx_description
1 polymer ?
#
loop_
_entity_poly.entity_id
_entity_poly.type
_entity_poly.pdbx_seq_one_letter_code
_entity_poly.pdbx_strand_id
1 'polypeptide(L)'
;MKTVMNLLLCLLLLSSCYYKAPALDSEELSKKTKDSLTYLYERHYTWNTNLEVVDDSISLECLPIKDTFIQLNKGDRVVVAEFAVHPADSVDSVWVKLAHTQDEQGWIREKELKKSFVPTDSISQAIHLFSDTHASYFIIIFALFVGVYLFRAFRRKQLQMVYFNDIDSVYPLFLCLLMAFSATIYESMQVFVPETWEHFYFNPTLSPFKVPFILSVFLLSIWLFLIVALAVLDDLFRQLTPAAAIFYLLGLMSCCIFCYFFFILMTHIYIGYLFLAFFMLVFAKKVHRNIGYKYRCGRCGEKLKQKGVCPHCGAINE
;
A
#
# COMPACT_ATOMS: atom_id res chain seq x y z
N MET A 1 -13.16 -32.20 -6.84
CA MET A 1 -13.95 -30.97 -7.12
C MET A 1 -13.41 -29.74 -6.37
N LYS A 2 -13.28 -29.75 -5.03
CA LYS A 2 -12.72 -28.61 -4.26
C LYS A 2 -11.27 -28.23 -4.65
N THR A 3 -10.41 -29.22 -4.89
CA THR A 3 -9.00 -29.00 -5.28
C THR A 3 -8.86 -28.44 -6.70
N VAL A 4 -9.71 -28.90 -7.63
CA VAL A 4 -9.76 -28.40 -9.01
C VAL A 4 -10.32 -26.98 -9.06
N MET A 5 -11.32 -26.67 -8.23
CA MET A 5 -11.86 -25.32 -8.10
C MET A 5 -10.87 -24.34 -7.47
N ASN A 6 -10.08 -24.76 -6.48
CA ASN A 6 -8.99 -23.96 -5.92
C ASN A 6 -7.85 -23.75 -6.94
N LEU A 7 -7.54 -24.77 -7.75
CA LEU A 7 -6.52 -24.65 -8.80
C LEU A 7 -6.98 -23.73 -9.93
N LEU A 8 -8.24 -23.82 -10.36
CA LEU A 8 -8.84 -22.89 -11.32
C LEU A 8 -8.91 -21.47 -10.75
N LEU A 9 -9.21 -21.31 -9.46
CA LEU A 9 -9.19 -20.01 -8.80
C LEU A 9 -7.77 -19.44 -8.76
N CYS A 10 -6.75 -20.22 -8.40
CA CYS A 10 -5.35 -19.80 -8.48
C CYS A 10 -4.94 -19.42 -9.91
N LEU A 11 -5.35 -20.18 -10.93
CA LEU A 11 -5.06 -19.87 -12.34
C LEU A 11 -5.78 -18.62 -12.83
N LEU A 12 -7.02 -18.37 -12.38
CA LEU A 12 -7.76 -17.14 -12.68
C LEU A 12 -7.15 -15.92 -11.98
N LEU A 13 -6.67 -16.07 -10.73
CA LEU A 13 -5.97 -15.02 -9.98
C LEU A 13 -4.63 -14.64 -10.64
N LEU A 14 -3.93 -15.59 -11.25
CA LEU A 14 -2.69 -15.37 -12.00
C LEU A 14 -2.92 -14.72 -13.38
N SER A 15 -4.13 -14.81 -13.94
CA SER A 15 -4.42 -14.35 -15.31
C SER A 15 -4.68 -12.85 -15.46
N SER A 16 -4.75 -12.09 -14.36
CA SER A 16 -5.10 -10.66 -14.36
C SER A 16 -4.08 -9.80 -13.61
N CYS A 17 -2.83 -10.22 -13.57
CA CYS A 17 -1.77 -9.45 -12.91
C CYS A 17 -1.22 -8.31 -13.78
N TYR A 18 -1.48 -8.32 -15.08
CA TYR A 18 -0.92 -7.35 -16.03
C TYR A 18 -2.01 -6.48 -16.66
N TYR A 19 -1.65 -5.24 -16.96
CA TYR A 19 -2.47 -4.35 -17.78
C TYR A 19 -2.60 -4.94 -19.19
N LYS A 20 -3.83 -5.14 -19.66
CA LYS A 20 -4.07 -5.62 -21.03
C LYS A 20 -3.67 -4.54 -22.02
N ALA A 21 -2.71 -4.83 -22.90
CA ALA A 21 -2.36 -3.96 -24.01
C ALA A 21 -3.53 -3.88 -25.02
N PRO A 22 -3.91 -2.69 -25.51
CA PRO A 22 -4.86 -2.54 -26.59
C PRO A 22 -4.26 -3.09 -27.88
N ALA A 23 -5.11 -3.60 -28.77
CA ALA A 23 -4.67 -3.94 -30.12
C ALA A 23 -4.38 -2.64 -30.89
N LEU A 24 -3.09 -2.35 -31.11
CA LEU A 24 -2.61 -1.12 -31.76
C LEU A 24 -2.76 -1.16 -33.29
N ASP A 25 -3.14 -2.31 -33.85
CA ASP A 25 -3.26 -2.56 -35.29
C ASP A 25 -4.57 -2.03 -35.90
N SER A 26 -5.50 -1.48 -35.10
CA SER A 26 -6.73 -0.91 -35.63
C SER A 26 -6.45 0.34 -36.46
N GLU A 27 -7.02 0.41 -37.67
CA GLU A 27 -6.88 1.56 -38.58
C GLU A 27 -7.55 2.84 -38.05
N GLU A 28 -8.40 2.72 -37.03
CA GLU A 28 -9.17 3.84 -36.45
C GLU A 28 -8.34 4.76 -35.53
N LEU A 29 -7.19 4.32 -35.03
CA LEU A 29 -6.38 5.09 -34.08
C LEU A 29 -5.41 6.03 -34.81
N SER A 30 -5.41 7.32 -34.44
CA SER A 30 -4.43 8.28 -34.95
C SER A 30 -3.00 7.86 -34.60
N LYS A 31 -2.01 8.18 -35.44
CA LYS A 31 -0.60 7.86 -35.19
C LYS A 31 -0.13 8.37 -33.81
N LYS A 32 -0.49 9.60 -33.46
CA LYS A 32 -0.21 10.20 -32.14
C LYS A 32 -0.81 9.38 -30.99
N THR A 33 -2.03 8.90 -31.15
CA THR A 33 -2.70 8.04 -30.16
C THR A 33 -2.01 6.69 -30.05
N LYS A 34 -1.62 6.08 -31.17
CA LYS A 34 -0.86 4.82 -31.18
C LYS A 34 0.47 4.99 -30.46
N ASP A 35 1.24 6.02 -30.80
CA ASP A 35 2.53 6.30 -30.18
C ASP A 35 2.40 6.51 -28.66
N SER A 36 1.41 7.32 -28.22
CA SER A 36 1.15 7.54 -26.79
C SER A 36 0.73 6.27 -26.06
N LEU A 37 -0.08 5.40 -26.68
CA LEU A 37 -0.45 4.11 -26.10
C LEU A 37 0.75 3.16 -26.03
N THR A 38 1.59 3.09 -27.07
CA THR A 38 2.84 2.31 -27.04
C THR A 38 3.71 2.74 -25.87
N TYR A 39 3.94 4.05 -25.69
CA TYR A 39 4.71 4.57 -24.57
C TYR A 39 4.07 4.25 -23.21
N LEU A 40 2.75 4.34 -23.08
CA LEU A 40 2.05 3.99 -21.83
C LEU A 40 2.31 2.55 -21.39
N TYR A 41 2.33 1.61 -22.33
CA TYR A 41 2.51 0.18 -22.02
C TYR A 41 3.97 -0.22 -21.87
N GLU A 42 4.88 0.38 -22.64
CA GLU A 42 6.31 0.07 -22.56
C GLU A 42 7.03 0.81 -21.42
N ARG A 43 6.63 2.06 -21.14
CA ARG A 43 7.35 2.97 -20.23
C ARG A 43 6.55 3.39 -19.01
N HIS A 44 5.26 3.04 -18.97
CA HIS A 44 4.36 3.34 -17.86
C HIS A 44 3.95 4.82 -17.72
N TYR A 45 4.42 5.71 -18.58
CA TYR A 45 3.98 7.11 -18.67
C TYR A 45 3.96 7.57 -20.13
N THR A 46 3.37 8.74 -20.40
CA THR A 46 3.11 9.18 -21.78
C THR A 46 3.59 10.60 -22.01
N TRP A 47 3.36 11.09 -23.24
CA TRP A 47 3.37 12.52 -23.49
C TRP A 47 2.41 13.24 -22.54
N ASN A 48 2.77 14.46 -22.18
CA ASN A 48 2.06 15.32 -21.25
C ASN A 48 2.00 14.82 -19.80
N THR A 49 2.79 13.81 -19.42
CA THR A 49 2.98 13.49 -18.01
C THR A 49 3.66 14.65 -17.31
N ASN A 50 3.04 15.15 -16.24
CA ASN A 50 3.57 16.22 -15.40
C ASN A 50 4.45 15.61 -14.32
N LEU A 51 5.67 16.13 -14.20
CA LEU A 51 6.68 15.68 -13.27
C LEU A 51 7.21 16.85 -12.43
N GLU A 52 7.74 16.56 -11.26
CA GLU A 52 8.38 17.51 -10.34
C GLU A 52 9.78 17.02 -9.98
N VAL A 53 10.75 17.92 -9.97
CA VAL A 53 12.15 17.63 -9.62
C VAL A 53 12.27 17.41 -8.11
N VAL A 54 12.86 16.30 -7.68
CA VAL A 54 13.09 15.99 -6.25
C VAL A 54 14.52 16.20 -5.79
N ASP A 55 15.49 16.07 -6.70
CA ASP A 55 16.90 16.34 -6.43
C ASP A 55 17.16 17.85 -6.31
N ASP A 56 18.23 18.23 -5.59
CA ASP A 56 18.56 19.64 -5.35
C ASP A 56 18.73 20.43 -6.66
N SER A 57 19.38 19.83 -7.65
CA SER A 57 19.45 20.35 -9.00
C SER A 57 19.70 19.25 -10.03
N ILE A 58 19.17 19.42 -11.24
CA ILE A 58 19.41 18.52 -12.38
C ILE A 58 19.62 19.29 -13.68
N SER A 59 20.38 18.72 -14.60
CA SER A 59 20.73 19.35 -15.88
C SER A 59 20.08 18.62 -17.04
N LEU A 60 19.37 19.36 -17.90
CA LEU A 60 18.81 18.87 -19.15
C LEU A 60 19.71 19.26 -20.32
N GLU A 61 20.00 18.34 -21.23
CA GLU A 61 20.82 18.58 -22.42
C GLU A 61 20.03 19.29 -23.53
N CYS A 62 20.51 20.43 -24.00
CA CYS A 62 19.88 21.22 -25.07
C CYS A 62 20.27 20.69 -26.47
N LEU A 63 19.89 19.46 -26.80
CA LEU A 63 20.17 18.90 -28.14
C LEU A 63 19.42 19.69 -29.24
N PRO A 64 20.06 19.96 -30.39
CA PRO A 64 21.34 19.41 -30.87
C PRO A 64 22.59 20.22 -30.49
N ILE A 65 22.47 21.29 -29.69
CA ILE A 65 23.59 22.13 -29.30
C ILE A 65 24.37 21.40 -28.21
N LYS A 66 25.57 20.91 -28.56
CA LYS A 66 26.44 20.22 -27.61
C LYS A 66 26.86 21.13 -26.46
N ASP A 67 27.05 20.54 -25.29
CA ASP A 67 27.56 21.19 -24.07
C ASP A 67 26.73 22.38 -23.56
N THR A 68 25.46 22.45 -23.95
CA THR A 68 24.51 23.44 -23.43
C THR A 68 23.48 22.73 -22.56
N PHE A 69 23.28 23.22 -21.34
CA PHE A 69 22.43 22.59 -20.36
C PHE A 69 21.44 23.60 -19.76
N ILE A 70 20.20 23.16 -19.52
CA ILE A 70 19.23 23.88 -18.70
C ILE A 70 19.28 23.26 -17.31
N GLN A 71 19.46 24.10 -16.30
CA GLN A 71 19.46 23.64 -14.91
C GLN A 71 18.08 23.83 -14.31
N LEU A 72 17.54 22.74 -13.75
CA LEU A 72 16.32 22.74 -12.95
C LEU A 72 16.69 22.52 -11.49
N ASN A 73 15.90 23.11 -10.60
CA ASN A 73 16.04 23.00 -9.16
C ASN A 73 14.90 22.19 -8.56
N LYS A 74 15.10 21.75 -7.33
CA LYS A 74 14.07 21.06 -6.54
C LYS A 74 12.75 21.82 -6.53
N GLY A 75 11.65 21.12 -6.85
CA GLY A 75 10.30 21.67 -6.91
C GLY A 75 9.92 22.26 -8.28
N ASP A 76 10.86 22.37 -9.23
CA ASP A 76 10.53 22.76 -10.59
C ASP A 76 9.67 21.69 -11.25
N ARG A 77 8.65 22.14 -11.99
CA ARG A 77 7.69 21.26 -12.66
C ARG A 77 7.95 21.24 -14.15
N VAL A 78 7.89 20.05 -14.72
CA VAL A 78 8.14 19.83 -16.14
C VAL A 78 7.08 18.93 -16.74
N VAL A 79 6.97 18.98 -18.05
CA VAL A 79 6.08 18.13 -18.83
C VAL A 79 6.89 17.29 -19.80
N VAL A 80 6.56 16.01 -19.91
CA VAL A 80 7.12 15.12 -20.94
C VAL A 80 6.61 15.55 -22.31
N ALA A 81 7.51 16.09 -23.13
CA ALA A 81 7.20 16.64 -24.44
C ALA A 81 7.41 15.63 -25.57
N GLU A 82 8.52 14.87 -25.54
CA GLU A 82 8.91 13.98 -26.63
C GLU A 82 9.78 12.81 -26.12
N PHE A 83 9.80 11.72 -26.89
CA PHE A 83 10.70 10.58 -26.67
C PHE A 83 11.60 10.40 -27.88
N ALA A 84 12.87 10.07 -27.65
CA ALA A 84 13.81 9.68 -28.69
C ALA A 84 14.48 8.36 -28.28
N VAL A 85 14.48 7.39 -29.20
CA VAL A 85 15.16 6.11 -29.00
C VAL A 85 16.44 6.12 -29.83
N HIS A 86 17.58 6.01 -29.14
CA HIS A 86 18.92 5.96 -29.70
C HIS A 86 19.57 4.62 -29.35
N PRO A 87 19.36 3.56 -30.17
CA PRO A 87 19.87 2.22 -29.88
C PRO A 87 21.41 2.11 -29.80
N ALA A 88 22.12 3.13 -30.31
CA ALA A 88 23.57 3.18 -30.33
C ALA A 88 24.18 3.85 -29.08
N ASP A 89 23.38 4.45 -28.19
CA ASP A 89 23.87 4.95 -26.90
C ASP A 89 24.10 3.77 -25.96
N SER A 90 25.32 3.65 -25.44
CA SER A 90 25.72 2.55 -24.56
C SER A 90 25.26 2.71 -23.11
N VAL A 91 24.79 3.90 -22.71
CA VAL A 91 24.40 4.19 -21.30
C VAL A 91 22.91 4.04 -21.09
N ASP A 92 22.11 4.70 -21.91
CA ASP A 92 20.65 4.58 -21.94
C ASP A 92 20.16 4.84 -23.35
N SER A 93 19.38 3.91 -23.88
CA SER A 93 18.86 3.99 -25.25
C SER A 93 17.67 4.95 -25.38
N VAL A 94 17.04 5.34 -24.27
CA VAL A 94 15.86 6.20 -24.27
C VAL A 94 16.17 7.56 -23.71
N TRP A 95 15.86 8.58 -24.49
CA TRP A 95 15.95 9.98 -24.14
C TRP A 95 14.55 10.59 -24.09
N VAL A 96 14.32 11.42 -23.08
CA VAL A 96 13.04 12.06 -22.81
C VAL A 96 13.26 13.56 -22.86
N LYS A 97 12.47 14.24 -23.69
CA LYS A 97 12.46 15.70 -23.74
C LYS A 97 11.51 16.23 -22.68
N LEU A 98 12.01 17.08 -21.80
CA LEU A 98 11.27 17.73 -20.74
C LEU A 98 11.14 19.23 -21.06
N ALA A 99 9.95 19.77 -20.82
CA ALA A 99 9.66 21.19 -20.96
C ALA A 99 9.27 21.78 -19.60
N HIS A 100 10.05 22.73 -19.10
CA HIS A 100 9.69 23.54 -17.93
C HIS A 100 8.81 24.72 -18.37
N THR A 101 9.30 25.47 -19.36
CA THR A 101 8.57 26.54 -20.05
C THR A 101 8.61 26.30 -21.57
N GLN A 102 7.98 27.16 -22.36
CA GLN A 102 8.03 27.03 -23.83
C GLN A 102 9.45 27.16 -24.38
N ASP A 103 10.30 27.94 -23.71
CA ASP A 103 11.68 28.22 -24.14
C ASP A 103 12.71 27.35 -23.40
N GLU A 104 12.38 26.80 -22.23
CA GLU A 104 13.27 25.93 -21.45
C GLU A 104 12.88 24.46 -21.65
N GLN A 105 13.43 23.89 -22.72
CA GLN A 105 13.27 22.47 -23.06
C GLN A 105 14.63 21.81 -23.22
N GLY A 106 14.79 20.63 -22.64
CA GLY A 106 16.01 19.85 -22.77
C GLY A 106 15.75 18.35 -22.69
N TRP A 107 16.78 17.58 -22.94
CA TRP A 107 16.75 16.13 -22.99
C TRP A 107 17.41 15.55 -21.75
N ILE A 108 16.85 14.46 -21.26
CA ILE A 108 17.42 13.67 -20.17
C ILE A 108 17.27 12.19 -20.50
N ARG A 109 18.16 11.34 -19.97
CA ARG A 109 18.01 9.89 -20.06
C ARG A 109 16.85 9.41 -19.20
N GLU A 110 16.11 8.43 -19.68
CA GLU A 110 14.96 7.88 -18.95
C GLU A 110 15.34 7.35 -17.56
N LYS A 111 16.49 6.69 -17.44
CA LYS A 111 16.99 6.18 -16.16
C LYS A 111 17.23 7.30 -15.14
N GLU A 112 17.72 8.44 -15.59
CA GLU A 112 17.98 9.60 -14.74
C GLU A 112 16.66 10.32 -14.39
N LEU A 113 15.74 10.42 -15.35
CA LEU A 113 14.39 10.91 -15.13
C LEU A 113 13.69 10.14 -14.00
N LYS A 114 13.65 8.81 -14.05
CA LYS A 114 12.99 7.98 -13.04
C LYS A 114 13.60 8.09 -11.64
N LYS A 115 14.84 8.59 -11.53
CA LYS A 115 15.53 8.79 -10.26
C LYS A 115 15.24 10.16 -9.66
N SER A 116 15.23 11.20 -10.50
CA SER A 116 15.28 12.60 -10.07
C SER A 116 13.95 13.34 -10.23
N PHE A 117 12.94 12.70 -10.82
CA PHE A 117 11.62 13.26 -11.04
C PHE A 117 10.52 12.34 -10.50
N VAL A 118 9.44 12.96 -10.00
CA VAL A 118 8.25 12.27 -9.52
C VAL A 118 6.99 12.80 -10.20
N PRO A 119 5.95 11.99 -10.43
CA PRO A 119 4.68 12.48 -10.96
C PRO A 119 4.05 13.51 -10.02
N THR A 120 3.49 14.59 -10.58
CA THR A 120 2.87 15.66 -9.78
C THR A 120 1.54 15.25 -9.14
N ASP A 121 0.99 14.07 -9.46
CA ASP A 121 -0.25 13.58 -8.85
C ASP A 121 -0.08 13.40 -7.33
N SER A 122 -1.07 13.82 -6.55
CA SER A 122 -1.02 13.78 -5.08
C SER A 122 -0.81 12.37 -4.52
N ILE A 123 -1.31 11.33 -5.18
CA ILE A 123 -1.13 9.94 -4.74
C ILE A 123 0.33 9.52 -4.94
N SER A 124 0.91 9.81 -6.11
CA SER A 124 2.31 9.51 -6.40
C SER A 124 3.26 10.27 -5.48
N GLN A 125 2.98 11.54 -5.21
CA GLN A 125 3.75 12.33 -4.24
C GLN A 125 3.67 11.76 -2.82
N ALA A 126 2.48 11.33 -2.39
CA ALA A 126 2.32 10.68 -1.09
C ALA A 126 3.13 9.37 -1.02
N ILE A 127 3.05 8.53 -2.05
CA ILE A 127 3.84 7.29 -2.15
C ILE A 127 5.34 7.61 -2.04
N HIS A 128 5.83 8.59 -2.81
CA HIS A 128 7.23 8.99 -2.79
C HIS A 128 7.67 9.44 -1.39
N LEU A 129 6.90 10.32 -0.74
CA LEU A 129 7.19 10.80 0.60
C LEU A 129 7.34 9.65 1.60
N PHE A 130 6.40 8.71 1.60
CA PHE A 130 6.42 7.58 2.54
C PHE A 130 7.49 6.52 2.21
N SER A 131 7.90 6.41 0.95
CA SER A 131 8.93 5.46 0.52
C SER A 131 10.35 5.93 0.85
N ASP A 132 10.68 7.19 0.54
CA ASP A 132 12.06 7.70 0.54
C ASP A 132 12.60 8.02 1.95
N THR A 133 11.77 8.60 2.81
CA THR A 133 12.25 9.19 4.08
C THR A 133 12.18 8.27 5.31
N HIS A 134 11.54 7.11 5.21
CA HIS A 134 11.08 6.40 6.42
C HIS A 134 11.44 4.91 6.51
N ALA A 135 11.72 4.21 5.43
CA ALA A 135 11.98 2.77 5.51
C ALA A 135 13.14 2.41 6.46
N SER A 136 14.27 3.13 6.40
CA SER A 136 15.48 2.81 7.17
C SER A 136 15.38 3.14 8.67
N TYR A 137 14.89 4.33 9.04
CA TYR A 137 14.72 4.73 10.45
C TYR A 137 13.71 3.86 11.18
N PHE A 138 12.59 3.52 10.52
CA PHE A 138 11.58 2.67 11.11
C PHE A 138 12.07 1.23 11.32
N ILE A 139 12.92 0.69 10.44
CA ILE A 139 13.54 -0.64 10.63
C ILE A 139 14.38 -0.68 11.92
N ILE A 140 15.16 0.37 12.20
CA ILE A 140 15.98 0.45 13.42
C ILE A 140 15.08 0.53 14.67
N ILE A 141 14.07 1.39 14.65
CA ILE A 141 13.11 1.54 15.76
C ILE A 141 12.34 0.23 15.97
N PHE A 142 11.94 -0.44 14.90
CA PHE A 142 11.28 -1.74 14.93
C PHE A 142 12.19 -2.82 15.54
N ALA A 143 13.47 -2.90 15.15
CA ALA A 143 14.42 -3.85 15.70
C ALA A 143 14.60 -3.65 17.22
N LEU A 144 14.66 -2.40 17.69
CA LEU A 144 14.70 -2.07 19.11
C LEU A 144 13.40 -2.48 19.82
N PHE A 145 12.24 -2.21 19.21
CA PHE A 145 10.94 -2.60 19.76
C PHE A 145 10.80 -4.13 19.87
N VAL A 146 11.16 -4.88 18.82
CA VAL A 146 11.24 -6.36 18.84
C VAL A 146 12.18 -6.82 19.93
N GLY A 147 13.37 -6.22 20.05
CA GLY A 147 14.35 -6.56 21.07
C GLY A 147 13.79 -6.39 22.49
N VAL A 148 13.16 -5.26 22.77
CA VAL A 148 12.50 -5.00 24.07
C VAL A 148 11.29 -5.90 24.29
N TYR A 149 10.50 -6.16 23.25
CA TYR A 149 9.33 -7.04 23.30
C TYR A 149 9.75 -8.48 23.63
N LEU A 150 10.70 -9.04 22.89
CA LEU A 150 11.25 -10.37 23.12
C LEU A 150 11.91 -10.45 24.50
N PHE A 151 12.68 -9.43 24.91
CA PHE A 151 13.27 -9.37 26.24
C PHE A 151 12.21 -9.39 27.35
N ARG A 152 11.12 -8.64 27.20
CA ARG A 152 9.98 -8.66 28.13
C ARG A 152 9.23 -9.98 28.10
N ALA A 153 9.04 -10.57 26.92
CA ALA A 153 8.40 -11.87 26.72
C ALA A 153 9.17 -13.00 27.44
N PHE A 154 10.49 -13.00 27.31
CA PHE A 154 11.37 -13.96 28.00
C PHE A 154 11.36 -13.75 29.52
N ARG A 155 11.28 -12.50 30.00
CA ARG A 155 11.34 -12.17 31.43
C ARG A 155 10.00 -12.30 32.17
N ARG A 156 8.85 -12.18 31.49
CA ARG A 156 7.52 -12.37 32.07
C ARG A 156 6.77 -13.48 31.33
N LYS A 157 6.66 -14.67 31.95
CA LYS A 157 5.97 -15.88 31.44
C LYS A 157 4.46 -15.74 31.11
N GLN A 158 3.92 -14.53 31.02
CA GLN A 158 2.53 -14.25 30.66
C GLN A 158 2.51 -12.92 29.90
N LEU A 159 2.72 -12.98 28.58
CA LEU A 159 2.39 -11.87 27.69
C LEU A 159 0.87 -11.82 27.55
N GLN A 160 0.19 -11.21 28.51
CA GLN A 160 -1.11 -10.65 28.18
C GLN A 160 -0.82 -9.48 27.24
N MET A 161 -1.27 -9.55 25.98
CA MET A 161 -1.51 -8.34 25.19
C MET A 161 -2.61 -7.57 25.93
N VAL A 162 -2.21 -6.81 26.96
CA VAL A 162 -3.11 -6.15 27.90
C VAL A 162 -4.08 -5.23 27.16
N TYR A 163 -3.70 -4.65 26.02
CA TYR A 163 -4.61 -3.81 25.25
C TYR A 163 -5.61 -4.57 24.33
N PHE A 164 -5.23 -5.68 23.67
CA PHE A 164 -6.13 -6.35 22.72
C PHE A 164 -7.18 -7.28 23.34
N ASN A 165 -6.99 -7.68 24.61
CA ASN A 165 -7.95 -8.53 25.31
C ASN A 165 -8.88 -7.76 26.25
N ASP A 166 -8.59 -6.49 26.56
CA ASP A 166 -9.40 -5.68 27.47
C ASP A 166 -10.64 -5.07 26.80
N ILE A 167 -10.59 -4.88 25.47
CA ILE A 167 -11.74 -4.36 24.71
C ILE A 167 -12.47 -5.49 24.03
N ASP A 168 -13.77 -5.52 24.25
CA ASP A 168 -14.66 -6.57 23.82
C ASP A 168 -15.12 -6.42 22.36
N SER A 169 -14.15 -6.08 21.50
CA SER A 169 -14.31 -5.72 20.10
C SER A 169 -13.40 -6.54 19.19
N VAL A 170 -13.88 -6.79 17.97
CA VAL A 170 -13.11 -7.49 16.92
C VAL A 170 -12.35 -6.49 16.04
N TYR A 171 -12.80 -5.23 16.00
CA TYR A 171 -12.29 -4.24 15.05
C TYR A 171 -10.79 -3.95 15.17
N PRO A 172 -10.19 -3.80 16.38
CA PRO A 172 -8.75 -3.56 16.49
C PRO A 172 -7.91 -4.70 15.91
N LEU A 173 -8.31 -5.96 16.18
CA LEU A 173 -7.64 -7.13 15.63
C LEU A 173 -7.82 -7.24 14.12
N PHE A 174 -9.02 -6.89 13.62
CA PHE A 174 -9.29 -6.86 12.18
C PHE A 174 -8.46 -5.80 11.47
N LEU A 175 -8.28 -4.62 12.08
CA LEU A 175 -7.45 -3.55 11.55
C LEU A 175 -5.99 -3.99 11.40
N CYS A 176 -5.43 -4.65 12.42
CA CYS A 176 -4.07 -5.21 12.32
C CYS A 176 -3.96 -6.31 11.26
N LEU A 177 -4.99 -7.15 11.11
CA LEU A 177 -5.02 -8.17 10.05
C LEU A 177 -5.07 -7.54 8.66
N LEU A 178 -5.86 -6.48 8.46
CA LEU A 178 -5.91 -5.74 7.20
C LEU A 178 -4.59 -5.06 6.87
N MET A 179 -3.88 -4.53 7.87
CA MET A 179 -2.54 -4.00 7.69
C MET A 179 -1.56 -5.09 7.24
N ALA A 180 -1.55 -6.23 7.94
CA ALA A 180 -0.73 -7.39 7.59
C ALA A 180 -1.02 -7.90 6.18
N PHE A 181 -2.30 -8.02 5.83
CA PHE A 181 -2.76 -8.42 4.49
C PHE A 181 -2.29 -7.43 3.42
N SER A 182 -2.52 -6.13 3.63
CA SER A 182 -2.14 -5.08 2.67
C SER A 182 -0.62 -5.03 2.46
N ALA A 183 0.17 -5.13 3.53
CA ALA A 183 1.63 -5.20 3.45
C ALA A 183 2.11 -6.44 2.69
N THR A 184 1.48 -7.59 2.92
CA THR A 184 1.79 -8.83 2.19
C THR A 184 1.50 -8.69 0.70
N ILE A 185 0.33 -8.15 0.33
CA ILE A 185 -0.03 -7.93 -1.08
C ILE A 185 0.90 -6.91 -1.74
N TYR A 186 1.20 -5.81 -1.04
CA TYR A 186 2.13 -4.79 -1.51
C TYR A 186 3.51 -5.39 -1.81
N GLU A 187 4.10 -6.13 -0.86
CA GLU A 187 5.40 -6.75 -1.07
C GLU A 187 5.35 -7.83 -2.16
N SER A 188 4.24 -8.57 -2.26
CA SER A 188 4.03 -9.50 -3.37
C SER A 188 4.04 -8.80 -4.72
N MET A 189 3.43 -7.60 -4.83
CA MET A 189 3.47 -6.81 -6.05
C MET A 189 4.90 -6.37 -6.38
N GLN A 190 5.65 -5.88 -5.39
CA GLN A 190 7.04 -5.44 -5.57
C GLN A 190 7.94 -6.57 -6.07
N VAL A 191 7.78 -7.78 -5.53
CA VAL A 191 8.63 -8.94 -5.87
C VAL A 191 8.22 -9.58 -7.19
N PHE A 192 6.93 -9.77 -7.45
CA PHE A 192 6.47 -10.58 -8.58
C PHE A 192 6.01 -9.77 -9.81
N VAL A 193 5.50 -8.56 -9.61
CA VAL A 193 4.95 -7.72 -10.69
C VAL A 193 5.32 -6.24 -10.51
N PRO A 194 6.61 -5.90 -10.42
CA PRO A 194 7.07 -4.54 -10.16
C PRO A 194 6.57 -3.52 -11.21
N GLU A 195 6.47 -3.93 -12.48
CA GLU A 195 5.92 -3.10 -13.57
C GLU A 195 4.47 -2.65 -13.31
N THR A 196 3.66 -3.46 -12.62
CA THR A 196 2.28 -3.09 -12.27
C THR A 196 2.26 -1.98 -11.23
N TRP A 197 3.17 -2.04 -10.26
CA TRP A 197 3.33 -0.98 -9.27
C TRP A 197 3.88 0.30 -9.89
N GLU A 198 4.86 0.17 -10.79
CA GLU A 198 5.43 1.30 -11.54
C GLU A 198 4.36 2.00 -12.40
N HIS A 199 3.53 1.23 -13.12
CA HIS A 199 2.40 1.79 -13.87
C HIS A 199 1.41 2.53 -12.98
N PHE A 200 1.08 1.97 -11.82
CA PHE A 200 0.23 2.65 -10.84
C PHE A 200 0.88 3.92 -10.29
N TYR A 201 2.19 3.93 -10.07
CA TYR A 201 2.92 5.08 -9.58
C TYR A 201 2.85 6.26 -10.55
N PHE A 202 2.95 6.02 -11.86
CA PHE A 202 2.80 7.08 -12.87
C PHE A 202 1.33 7.41 -13.23
N ASN A 203 0.41 6.47 -13.05
CA ASN A 203 -1.01 6.64 -13.38
C ASN A 203 -1.91 6.21 -12.21
N PRO A 204 -1.84 6.92 -11.07
CA PRO A 204 -2.53 6.49 -9.87
C PRO A 204 -4.04 6.62 -9.99
N THR A 205 -4.76 5.78 -9.25
CA THR A 205 -6.21 5.85 -9.15
C THR A 205 -6.71 5.34 -7.80
N LEU A 206 -7.79 5.93 -7.30
CA LEU A 206 -8.49 5.43 -6.10
C LEU A 206 -9.53 4.36 -6.44
N SER A 207 -9.82 4.14 -7.73
CA SER A 207 -10.83 3.18 -8.17
C SER A 207 -10.24 1.77 -8.28
N PRO A 208 -10.75 0.79 -7.50
CA PRO A 208 -10.26 -0.58 -7.57
C PRO A 208 -10.73 -1.32 -8.82
N PHE A 209 -11.66 -0.77 -9.60
CA PHE A 209 -12.34 -1.49 -10.68
C PHE A 209 -11.67 -1.33 -12.05
N LYS A 210 -10.68 -0.44 -12.17
CA LYS A 210 -10.00 -0.10 -13.42
C LYS A 210 -8.54 -0.57 -13.47
N VAL A 211 -8.15 -1.45 -12.55
CA VAL A 211 -6.77 -1.89 -12.34
C VAL A 211 -6.65 -3.41 -12.37
N PRO A 212 -5.44 -3.97 -12.60
CA PRO A 212 -5.17 -5.39 -12.48
C PRO A 212 -5.63 -5.95 -11.13
N PHE A 213 -5.93 -7.25 -11.10
CA PHE A 213 -6.59 -7.87 -9.96
C PHE A 213 -5.83 -7.70 -8.63
N ILE A 214 -4.51 -7.91 -8.64
CA ILE A 214 -3.69 -7.79 -7.42
C ILE A 214 -3.73 -6.38 -6.83
N LEU A 215 -3.68 -5.36 -7.71
CA LEU A 215 -3.77 -3.96 -7.33
C LEU A 215 -5.19 -3.58 -6.90
N SER A 216 -6.21 -4.15 -7.54
CA SER A 216 -7.61 -4.02 -7.13
C SER A 216 -7.82 -4.50 -5.69
N VAL A 217 -7.31 -5.69 -5.37
CA VAL A 217 -7.37 -6.27 -4.02
C VAL A 217 -6.64 -5.38 -3.00
N PHE A 218 -5.47 -4.84 -3.37
CA PHE A 218 -4.73 -3.90 -2.52
C PHE A 218 -5.51 -2.59 -2.26
N LEU A 219 -6.09 -1.98 -3.30
CA LEU A 219 -6.89 -0.76 -3.15
C LEU A 219 -8.16 -1.02 -2.31
N LEU A 220 -8.83 -2.16 -2.51
CA LEU A 220 -9.97 -2.57 -1.70
C LEU A 220 -9.57 -2.78 -0.23
N SER A 221 -8.39 -3.35 0.03
CA SER A 221 -7.92 -3.53 1.41
C SER A 221 -7.61 -2.19 2.09
N ILE A 222 -7.10 -1.18 1.36
CA ILE A 222 -6.92 0.19 1.87
C ILE A 222 -8.28 0.82 2.21
N TRP A 223 -9.25 0.75 1.30
CA TRP A 223 -10.60 1.26 1.55
C TRP A 223 -11.25 0.60 2.77
N LEU A 224 -11.13 -0.72 2.87
CA LEU A 224 -11.64 -1.47 4.01
C LEU A 224 -10.90 -1.12 5.30
N PHE A 225 -9.59 -0.91 5.25
CA PHE A 225 -8.79 -0.46 6.38
C PHE A 225 -9.29 0.89 6.91
N LEU A 226 -9.58 1.86 6.03
CA LEU A 226 -10.12 3.16 6.43
C LEU A 226 -11.49 3.02 7.12
N ILE A 227 -12.39 2.21 6.56
CA ILE A 227 -13.71 1.96 7.15
C ILE A 227 -13.59 1.31 8.53
N VAL A 228 -12.72 0.30 8.67
CA VAL A 228 -12.51 -0.39 9.94
C VAL A 228 -11.81 0.53 10.95
N ALA A 229 -10.89 1.40 10.52
CA ALA A 229 -10.25 2.38 11.39
C ALA A 229 -11.28 3.36 11.97
N LEU A 230 -12.22 3.84 11.15
CA LEU A 230 -13.34 4.67 11.63
C LEU A 230 -14.23 3.91 12.61
N ALA A 231 -14.52 2.63 12.34
CA ALA A 231 -15.28 1.79 13.26
C ALA A 231 -14.55 1.57 14.59
N VAL A 232 -13.23 1.41 14.58
CA VAL A 232 -12.41 1.35 15.79
C VAL A 232 -12.49 2.65 16.57
N LEU A 233 -12.35 3.81 15.90
CA LEU A 233 -12.45 5.11 16.56
C LEU A 233 -13.80 5.26 17.28
N ASP A 234 -14.91 5.05 16.57
CA ASP A 234 -16.26 5.14 17.15
C ASP A 234 -16.46 4.16 18.32
N ASP A 235 -16.02 2.91 18.16
CA ASP A 235 -16.17 1.88 19.20
C ASP A 235 -15.34 2.20 20.45
N LEU A 236 -14.11 2.69 20.29
CA LEU A 236 -13.23 3.05 21.40
C LEU A 236 -13.75 4.26 22.18
N PHE A 237 -14.18 5.32 21.49
CA PHE A 237 -14.71 6.52 22.17
C PHE A 237 -16.08 6.28 22.83
N ARG A 238 -16.83 5.25 22.41
CA ARG A 238 -18.05 4.82 23.09
C ARG A 238 -17.80 3.97 24.33
N GLN A 239 -16.76 3.14 24.31
CA GLN A 239 -16.47 2.19 25.39
C GLN A 239 -15.52 2.75 26.46
N LEU A 240 -14.61 3.64 26.09
CA LEU A 240 -13.56 4.15 26.96
C LEU A 240 -13.68 5.65 27.21
N THR A 241 -13.07 6.10 28.31
CA THR A 241 -12.85 7.54 28.51
C THR A 241 -11.93 8.09 27.41
N PRO A 242 -12.08 9.36 26.99
CA PRO A 242 -11.29 9.93 25.89
C PRO A 242 -9.77 9.77 26.07
N ALA A 243 -9.28 9.93 27.30
CA ALA A 243 -7.86 9.75 27.60
C ALA A 243 -7.40 8.29 27.37
N ALA A 244 -8.17 7.30 27.85
CA ALA A 244 -7.86 5.89 27.65
C ALA A 244 -7.97 5.48 26.16
N ALA A 245 -8.97 6.01 25.45
CA ALA A 245 -9.13 5.79 24.01
C ALA A 245 -7.92 6.29 23.21
N ILE A 246 -7.37 7.46 23.54
CA ILE A 246 -6.16 8.00 22.89
C ILE A 246 -4.96 7.08 23.13
N PHE A 247 -4.71 6.66 24.38
CA PHE A 247 -3.61 5.72 24.67
C PHE A 247 -3.79 4.38 23.93
N TYR A 248 -5.04 3.92 23.78
CA TYR A 248 -5.37 2.75 22.98
C TYR A 248 -5.00 2.91 21.52
N LEU A 249 -5.44 4.02 20.92
CA LEU A 249 -5.17 4.31 19.52
C LEU A 249 -3.67 4.42 19.25
N LEU A 250 -2.90 5.02 20.15
CA LEU A 250 -1.43 5.06 20.04
C LEU A 250 -0.81 3.66 20.08
N GLY A 251 -1.26 2.79 21.00
CA GLY A 251 -0.83 1.39 21.05
C GLY A 251 -1.22 0.61 19.80
N LEU A 252 -2.42 0.83 19.28
CA LEU A 252 -2.92 0.19 18.07
C LEU A 252 -2.17 0.67 16.81
N MET A 253 -1.90 1.97 16.69
CA MET A 253 -1.05 2.53 15.63
C MET A 253 0.33 1.88 15.65
N SER A 254 0.94 1.80 16.84
CA SER A 254 2.25 1.16 17.02
C SER A 254 2.23 -0.31 16.59
N CYS A 255 1.15 -1.04 16.91
CA CYS A 255 0.97 -2.42 16.48
C CYS A 255 0.76 -2.54 14.96
N CYS A 256 0.01 -1.63 14.34
CA CYS A 256 -0.17 -1.61 12.89
C CYS A 256 1.14 -1.33 12.16
N ILE A 257 1.90 -0.33 12.60
CA ILE A 257 3.24 -0.01 12.07
C ILE A 257 4.16 -1.23 12.21
N PHE A 258 4.16 -1.88 13.37
CA PHE A 258 4.91 -3.11 13.58
C PHE A 258 4.50 -4.21 12.58
N CYS A 259 3.18 -4.45 12.43
CA CYS A 259 2.68 -5.45 11.49
C CYS A 259 3.11 -5.12 10.06
N TYR A 260 3.02 -3.86 9.64
CA TYR A 260 3.46 -3.41 8.32
C TYR A 260 4.91 -3.83 8.05
N PHE A 261 5.87 -3.36 8.85
CA PHE A 261 7.29 -3.67 8.63
C PHE A 261 7.62 -5.16 8.75
N PHE A 262 7.02 -5.84 9.74
CA PHE A 262 7.19 -7.28 9.90
C PHE A 262 6.74 -8.03 8.64
N PHE A 263 5.55 -7.72 8.12
CA PHE A 263 5.01 -8.42 6.95
C PHE A 263 5.72 -8.03 5.65
N ILE A 264 6.18 -6.79 5.48
CA ILE A 264 7.06 -6.41 4.36
C ILE A 264 8.32 -7.30 4.38
N LEU A 265 9.07 -7.31 5.49
CA LEU A 265 10.33 -8.06 5.57
C LEU A 265 10.14 -9.58 5.44
N MET A 266 9.15 -10.14 6.15
CA MET A 266 8.93 -11.58 6.13
C MET A 266 8.36 -12.07 4.80
N THR A 267 7.55 -11.26 4.11
CA THR A 267 7.01 -11.61 2.78
C THR A 267 8.09 -11.54 1.71
N HIS A 268 9.03 -10.59 1.83
CA HIS A 268 10.20 -10.51 0.95
C HIS A 268 11.00 -11.82 0.93
N ILE A 269 11.09 -12.50 2.08
CA ILE A 269 11.73 -13.83 2.22
C ILE A 269 10.72 -15.00 2.18
N TYR A 270 9.50 -14.76 1.69
CA TYR A 270 8.41 -15.74 1.50
C TYR A 270 7.81 -16.40 2.76
N ILE A 271 8.36 -16.15 3.96
CA ILE A 271 7.83 -16.72 5.22
C ILE A 271 6.56 -15.95 5.68
N GLY A 272 6.39 -14.71 5.23
CA GLY A 272 5.25 -13.84 5.57
C GLY A 272 3.88 -14.46 5.31
N TYR A 273 3.73 -15.26 4.24
CA TYR A 273 2.47 -15.94 3.93
C TYR A 273 2.06 -16.95 5.03
N LEU A 274 3.01 -17.64 5.65
CA LEU A 274 2.75 -18.56 6.77
C LEU A 274 2.27 -17.80 8.00
N PHE A 275 2.92 -16.68 8.32
CA PHE A 275 2.48 -15.81 9.41
C PHE A 275 1.10 -15.22 9.16
N LEU A 276 0.79 -14.84 7.91
CA LEU A 276 -0.52 -14.30 7.54
C LEU A 276 -1.60 -15.38 7.71
N ALA A 277 -1.35 -16.61 7.25
CA ALA A 277 -2.25 -17.74 7.45
C ALA A 277 -2.52 -18.01 8.92
N PHE A 278 -1.47 -18.04 9.75
CA PHE A 278 -1.62 -18.17 11.20
C PHE A 278 -2.45 -17.03 11.81
N PHE A 279 -2.20 -15.78 11.40
CA PHE A 279 -2.94 -14.62 11.89
C PHE A 279 -4.43 -14.68 11.51
N MET A 280 -4.73 -15.07 10.27
CA MET A 280 -6.12 -15.31 9.82
C MET A 280 -6.81 -16.40 10.67
N LEU A 281 -6.12 -17.48 11.02
CA LEU A 281 -6.66 -18.53 11.89
C LEU A 281 -6.98 -18.01 13.31
N VAL A 282 -6.06 -17.23 13.90
CA VAL A 282 -6.27 -16.61 15.22
C VAL A 282 -7.47 -15.65 15.17
N PHE A 283 -7.58 -14.85 14.11
CA PHE A 283 -8.70 -13.96 13.89
C PHE A 283 -10.02 -14.72 13.77
N ALA A 284 -10.08 -15.74 12.91
CA ALA A 284 -11.27 -16.57 12.73
C ALA A 284 -11.71 -17.23 14.04
N LYS A 285 -10.77 -17.72 14.85
CA LYS A 285 -11.06 -18.29 16.18
C LYS A 285 -11.64 -17.23 17.13
N LYS A 286 -11.12 -16.01 17.14
CA LYS A 286 -11.64 -14.90 17.95
C LYS A 286 -13.05 -14.50 17.50
N VAL A 287 -13.29 -14.38 16.19
CA VAL A 287 -14.61 -14.07 15.62
C VAL A 287 -15.62 -15.15 15.97
N HIS A 288 -15.29 -16.43 15.76
CA HIS A 288 -16.18 -17.54 16.07
C HIS A 288 -16.56 -17.58 17.56
N ARG A 289 -15.60 -17.31 18.45
CA ARG A 289 -15.87 -17.18 19.88
C ARG A 289 -16.82 -16.02 20.20
N ASN A 290 -16.64 -14.88 19.54
CA ASN A 290 -17.46 -13.69 19.77
C ASN A 290 -18.88 -13.82 19.20
N ILE A 291 -19.08 -14.52 18.07
CA ILE A 291 -20.42 -14.80 17.50
C ILE A 291 -21.29 -15.60 18.47
N GLY A 292 -20.69 -16.43 19.32
CA GLY A 292 -21.41 -17.20 20.35
C GLY A 292 -22.10 -16.33 21.42
N TYR A 293 -21.75 -15.05 21.53
CA TYR A 293 -22.35 -14.10 22.47
C TYR A 293 -23.30 -13.15 21.73
N LYS A 294 -24.57 -13.54 21.64
CA LYS A 294 -25.59 -12.84 20.83
C LYS A 294 -26.26 -11.68 21.56
N TYR A 295 -26.18 -11.63 22.88
CA TYR A 295 -26.89 -10.65 23.70
C TYR A 295 -25.90 -9.85 24.55
N ARG A 296 -26.29 -8.64 24.96
CA ARG A 296 -25.59 -7.87 26.00
C ARG A 296 -26.56 -7.62 27.15
N CYS A 297 -26.06 -7.63 28.37
CA CYS A 297 -26.87 -7.33 29.53
C CYS A 297 -27.29 -5.85 29.50
N GLY A 298 -28.59 -5.58 29.64
CA GLY A 298 -29.12 -4.20 29.69
C GLY A 298 -28.69 -3.41 30.92
N ARG A 299 -28.20 -4.09 31.98
CA ARG A 299 -27.75 -3.44 33.22
C ARG A 299 -26.23 -3.22 33.27
N CYS A 300 -25.42 -4.23 32.98
CA CYS A 300 -23.95 -4.13 33.06
C CYS A 300 -23.22 -4.11 31.71
N GLY A 301 -23.92 -4.25 30.58
CA GLY A 301 -23.32 -4.25 29.24
C GLY A 301 -22.57 -5.53 28.85
N GLU A 302 -22.43 -6.49 29.78
CA GLU A 302 -21.65 -7.71 29.61
C GLU A 302 -22.26 -8.69 28.61
N LYS A 303 -21.41 -9.44 27.90
CA LYS A 303 -21.84 -10.36 26.84
C LYS A 303 -22.54 -11.61 27.39
N LEU A 304 -23.67 -11.96 26.77
CA LEU A 304 -24.53 -13.09 27.12
C LEU A 304 -24.72 -14.00 25.89
N LYS A 305 -24.63 -15.31 26.10
CA LYS A 305 -24.90 -16.30 25.04
C LYS A 305 -26.39 -16.48 24.77
N GLN A 306 -27.21 -16.36 25.80
CA GLN A 306 -28.66 -16.52 25.76
C GLN A 306 -29.33 -15.47 26.66
N LYS A 307 -30.59 -15.16 26.36
CA LYS A 307 -31.47 -14.36 27.23
C LYS A 307 -31.66 -15.09 28.56
N GLY A 308 -31.77 -14.33 29.65
CA GLY A 308 -31.84 -14.84 31.01
C GLY A 308 -31.02 -14.04 32.01
N VAL A 309 -30.71 -14.67 33.14
CA VAL A 309 -29.99 -14.03 34.24
C VAL A 309 -28.53 -13.78 33.85
N CYS A 310 -28.08 -12.54 33.96
CA CYS A 310 -26.70 -12.18 33.72
C CYS A 310 -25.79 -12.80 34.79
N PRO A 311 -24.76 -13.59 34.42
CA PRO A 311 -23.88 -14.24 35.39
C PRO A 311 -22.96 -13.25 36.13
N HIS A 312 -22.81 -12.02 35.62
CA HIS A 312 -21.98 -10.99 36.24
C HIS A 312 -22.73 -10.09 37.22
N CYS A 313 -23.96 -9.67 36.89
CA CYS A 313 -24.71 -8.70 37.71
C CYS A 313 -26.05 -9.23 38.24
N GLY A 314 -26.45 -10.45 37.90
CA GLY A 314 -27.71 -11.07 38.34
C GLY A 314 -28.97 -10.48 37.70
N ALA A 315 -28.85 -9.50 36.80
CA ALA A 315 -30.02 -8.90 36.13
C ALA A 315 -30.66 -9.88 35.14
N ILE A 316 -31.98 -9.98 35.12
CA ILE A 316 -32.75 -10.76 34.14
C ILE A 316 -32.84 -9.96 32.84
N ASN A 317 -32.42 -10.54 31.72
CA ASN A 317 -32.46 -9.94 30.39
C ASN A 317 -33.41 -10.75 29.51
N GLU A 318 -34.59 -10.20 29.23
CA GLU A 318 -35.67 -10.88 28.48
C GLU A 318 -35.57 -10.78 26.96
#